data_AF-A0AAW6Q8B4-F1
#
_entry.id   AF-A0AAW6Q8B4-F1
#
_cell.length_a   1.000
_cell.length_b   1.000
_cell.length_c   1.000
_cell.angle_alpha   90.00
_cell.angle_beta   90.00
_cell.angle_gamma   90.00
#
_symmetry.space_group_name_H-M   'P 1'
#
loop_
_entity.id
_entity.type
_entity.pdbx_description
1 polymer ?
#
loop_
_entity_poly.entity_id
_entity_poly.type
_entity_poly.pdbx_seq_one_letter_code
_entity_poly.pdbx_strand_id
1 'polypeptide(L)'
;MKKHANVYYSENLTDQISEFETSFELKPLERGLGNTIGNALRRVVLSSITSCAVFGVKIAGVTHEFSILDDVIEDVVTILNNLKRVRFFYDPALFDENQIHRASFNGQKAGQIYARDIVSDSGLKIVNPDLYIADVSRVNSLKFELFITSGKGFSDFETNKKFVNEVLLSLESNLDGTVLAVDSDFSPVLSANYQSVEINSASPIVEEKLSFSIKTDGSIKAKDAVSEGSKILLAHLNILANVENINKFSEEFFEPMTVKEEPSRRFSDAIESLDLSVRSINALRRAHYYKISDIENLTQDDFENIKNLGRKSVQEIIEKLEIYKNEQKGEN
;
A
#
# COMPACT_ATOMS: atom_id res chain seq x y z
N MET A 1 29.66 -23.01 -0.71
CA MET A 1 28.33 -23.16 -1.34
C MET A 1 28.28 -22.22 -2.54
N LYS A 2 27.71 -22.61 -3.69
CA LYS A 2 27.52 -21.64 -4.79
C LYS A 2 26.44 -20.67 -4.36
N LYS A 3 26.74 -19.37 -4.45
CA LYS A 3 25.80 -18.30 -4.11
C LYS A 3 24.74 -18.17 -5.20
N HIS A 4 23.52 -17.80 -4.81
CA HIS A 4 22.43 -17.49 -5.72
C HIS A 4 22.62 -16.12 -6.36
N ALA A 5 22.08 -15.95 -7.56
CA ALA A 5 22.04 -14.66 -8.24
C ALA A 5 21.19 -13.65 -7.46
N ASN A 6 21.55 -12.37 -7.55
CA ASN A 6 20.81 -11.30 -6.90
C ASN A 6 19.41 -11.15 -7.51
N VAL A 7 18.41 -11.07 -6.64
CA VAL A 7 17.01 -10.84 -7.03
C VAL A 7 16.76 -9.33 -7.02
N TYR A 8 16.38 -8.77 -8.17
CA TYR A 8 15.94 -7.39 -8.29
C TYR A 8 14.45 -7.29 -7.94
N TYR A 9 14.14 -6.34 -7.06
CA TYR A 9 12.78 -5.89 -6.78
C TYR A 9 12.52 -4.61 -7.57
N SER A 10 11.47 -4.61 -8.40
CA SER A 10 10.99 -3.39 -9.04
C SER A 10 9.50 -3.23 -8.77
N GLU A 11 9.12 -2.13 -8.13
CA GLU A 11 7.73 -1.67 -8.12
C GLU A 11 7.37 -1.24 -9.54
N ASN A 12 6.33 -1.84 -10.12
CA ASN A 12 5.77 -1.37 -11.37
C ASN A 12 4.91 -0.15 -11.06
N LEU A 13 5.55 1.02 -10.93
CA LEU A 13 4.88 2.31 -10.72
C LEU A 13 3.89 2.64 -11.84
N THR A 14 4.06 2.06 -13.02
CA THR A 14 3.16 2.18 -14.17
C THR A 14 1.79 1.52 -13.95
N ASP A 15 1.70 0.57 -13.01
CA ASP A 15 0.48 -0.18 -12.66
C ASP A 15 -0.06 0.16 -11.26
N GLN A 16 0.49 1.17 -10.57
CA GLN A 16 -0.13 1.72 -9.36
C GLN A 16 -1.40 2.49 -9.75
N ILE A 17 -2.52 1.77 -9.77
CA ILE A 17 -3.84 2.36 -10.02
C ILE A 17 -4.27 3.22 -8.81
N SER A 18 -3.88 2.84 -7.59
CA SER A 18 -4.13 3.60 -6.34
C SER A 18 -3.19 3.16 -5.20
N GLU A 19 -3.20 3.86 -4.05
CA GLU A 19 -2.46 3.41 -2.84
C GLU A 19 -2.93 2.04 -2.29
N PHE A 20 -4.11 1.59 -2.73
CA PHE A 20 -4.77 0.36 -2.32
C PHE A 20 -4.68 -0.75 -3.37
N GLU A 21 -4.00 -0.50 -4.49
CA GLU A 21 -3.79 -1.45 -5.57
C GLU A 21 -2.40 -1.29 -6.17
N THR A 22 -1.55 -2.32 -6.03
CA THR A 22 -0.16 -2.26 -6.51
C THR A 22 0.24 -3.57 -7.17
N SER A 23 1.18 -3.49 -8.11
CA SER A 23 1.91 -4.63 -8.64
C SER A 23 3.41 -4.48 -8.43
N PHE A 24 4.12 -5.59 -8.29
CA PHE A 24 5.58 -5.63 -8.21
C PHE A 24 6.14 -6.84 -8.98
N GLU A 25 7.39 -6.71 -9.39
CA GLU A 25 8.14 -7.78 -10.05
C GLU A 25 9.36 -8.20 -9.22
N LEU A 26 9.63 -9.52 -9.22
CA LEU A 26 10.87 -10.12 -8.71
C LEU A 26 11.54 -10.92 -9.83
N LYS A 27 12.80 -10.58 -10.14
CA LYS A 27 13.61 -11.22 -11.20
C LYS A 27 15.10 -10.93 -11.02
N PRO A 28 16.03 -11.76 -11.52
CA PRO A 28 15.80 -13.13 -11.98
C PRO A 28 15.57 -14.07 -10.78
N LEU A 29 14.73 -15.09 -10.99
CA LEU A 29 14.49 -16.17 -10.04
C LEU A 29 14.90 -17.50 -10.67
N GLU A 30 15.42 -18.42 -9.87
CA GLU A 30 15.63 -19.79 -10.33
C GLU A 30 14.29 -20.46 -10.67
N ARG A 31 14.35 -21.43 -11.59
CA ARG A 31 13.16 -22.18 -12.03
C ARG A 31 12.36 -22.73 -10.85
N GLY A 32 11.06 -22.41 -10.81
CA GLY A 32 10.12 -22.82 -9.78
C GLY A 32 10.03 -21.88 -8.58
N LEU A 33 11.01 -21.00 -8.34
CA LEU A 33 10.95 -20.06 -7.21
C LEU A 33 9.85 -19.01 -7.39
N GLY A 34 9.53 -18.59 -8.62
CA GLY A 34 8.45 -17.64 -8.87
C GLY A 34 7.10 -18.16 -8.37
N ASN A 35 6.77 -19.42 -8.69
CA ASN A 35 5.54 -20.06 -8.18
C ASN A 35 5.59 -20.29 -6.67
N THR A 36 6.75 -20.61 -6.11
CA THR A 36 6.91 -20.89 -4.69
C THR A 36 6.68 -19.63 -3.85
N ILE A 37 7.37 -18.54 -4.19
CA ILE A 37 7.25 -17.24 -3.54
C ILE A 37 5.85 -16.67 -3.77
N GLY A 38 5.36 -16.67 -5.02
CA GLY A 38 4.06 -16.12 -5.38
C GLY A 38 2.91 -16.81 -4.66
N ASN A 39 2.91 -18.14 -4.62
CA ASN A 39 1.86 -18.90 -3.94
C ASN A 39 1.92 -18.73 -2.42
N ALA A 40 3.12 -18.78 -1.82
CA ALA A 40 3.29 -18.60 -0.38
C ALA A 40 2.80 -17.21 0.06
N LEU A 41 3.27 -16.16 -0.63
CA LEU A 41 2.87 -14.78 -0.33
C LEU A 41 1.37 -14.58 -0.52
N ARG A 42 0.80 -15.06 -1.63
CA ARG A 42 -0.64 -14.99 -1.90
C ARG A 42 -1.46 -15.57 -0.76
N ARG A 43 -1.07 -16.74 -0.23
CA ARG A 43 -1.78 -17.39 0.87
C ARG A 43 -1.74 -16.54 2.13
N VAL A 44 -0.57 -16.03 2.49
CA VAL A 44 -0.38 -15.26 3.73
C VAL A 44 -1.10 -13.93 3.68
N VAL A 45 -1.02 -13.18 2.57
CA VAL A 45 -1.70 -11.88 2.47
C VAL A 45 -3.22 -12.01 2.50
N LEU A 46 -3.78 -13.15 2.06
CA LEU A 46 -5.22 -13.39 2.10
C LEU A 46 -5.71 -13.88 3.48
N SER A 47 -4.85 -14.46 4.31
CA SER A 47 -5.28 -15.11 5.57
C SER A 47 -4.84 -14.43 6.85
N SER A 48 -3.72 -13.70 6.82
CA SER A 48 -2.95 -13.43 8.06
C SER A 48 -2.60 -11.96 8.28
N ILE A 49 -3.04 -11.08 7.40
CA ILE A 49 -2.88 -9.63 7.56
C ILE A 49 -3.79 -9.15 8.67
N THR A 50 -3.24 -8.32 9.55
CA THR A 50 -3.98 -7.72 10.65
C THR A 50 -4.80 -6.55 10.14
N SER A 51 -6.07 -6.47 10.55
CA SER A 51 -6.93 -5.31 10.30
C SER A 51 -7.91 -5.14 11.45
N CYS A 52 -8.79 -4.15 11.36
CA CYS A 52 -9.84 -3.87 12.33
C CYS A 52 -11.24 -4.12 11.77
N ALA A 53 -12.12 -4.64 12.61
CA ALA A 53 -13.52 -4.89 12.26
C ALA A 53 -14.46 -4.66 13.46
N VAL A 54 -15.73 -4.42 13.14
CA VAL A 54 -16.80 -4.34 14.15
C VAL A 54 -17.09 -5.75 14.66
N PHE A 55 -17.11 -5.93 15.98
CA PHE A 55 -17.48 -7.19 16.63
C PHE A 55 -18.78 -7.10 17.42
N GLY A 56 -19.19 -5.88 17.77
CA GLY A 56 -20.43 -5.62 18.50
C GLY A 56 -21.06 -4.30 18.09
N VAL A 57 -22.38 -4.27 18.13
CA VAL A 57 -23.19 -3.07 17.85
C VAL A 57 -24.20 -2.91 18.97
N LYS A 58 -24.35 -1.70 19.49
CA LYS A 58 -25.41 -1.36 20.45
C LYS A 58 -26.30 -0.31 19.84
N ILE A 59 -27.61 -0.58 19.79
CA ILE A 59 -28.60 0.30 19.17
C ILE A 59 -29.61 0.73 20.25
N ALA A 60 -29.94 2.03 20.28
CA ALA A 60 -30.91 2.58 21.23
C ALA A 60 -32.24 1.81 21.19
N GLY A 61 -32.77 1.45 22.36
CA GLY A 61 -34.05 0.76 22.49
C GLY A 61 -34.10 -0.68 21.98
N VAL A 62 -33.00 -1.24 21.46
CA VAL A 62 -32.96 -2.61 20.92
C VAL A 62 -32.39 -3.58 21.96
N THR A 63 -33.10 -4.69 22.19
CA THR A 63 -32.66 -5.75 23.10
C THR A 63 -32.26 -7.05 22.38
N HIS A 64 -32.74 -7.25 21.16
CA HIS A 64 -32.43 -8.39 20.32
C HIS A 64 -32.47 -8.01 18.82
N GLU A 65 -31.81 -8.80 17.99
CA GLU A 65 -31.62 -8.57 16.55
C GLU A 65 -32.91 -8.58 15.71
N PHE A 66 -33.98 -9.22 16.21
CA PHE A 66 -35.28 -9.31 15.50
C PHE A 66 -36.25 -8.15 15.81
N SER A 67 -35.77 -7.08 16.45
CA SER A 67 -36.61 -5.91 16.76
C SER A 67 -36.83 -5.04 15.52
N ILE A 68 -37.88 -4.22 15.57
CA ILE A 68 -38.16 -3.17 14.59
C ILE A 68 -38.01 -1.82 15.29
N LEU A 69 -37.50 -0.81 14.58
CA LEU A 69 -37.37 0.54 15.08
C LEU A 69 -38.46 1.43 14.47
N ASP A 70 -39.11 2.24 15.30
CA ASP A 70 -40.07 3.23 14.82
C ASP A 70 -39.35 4.30 13.99
N ASP A 71 -40.01 4.75 12.92
CA ASP A 71 -39.50 5.80 12.01
C ASP A 71 -38.18 5.43 11.28
N VAL A 72 -37.82 4.14 11.18
CA VAL A 72 -36.69 3.63 10.38
C VAL A 72 -37.23 2.64 9.33
N ILE A 73 -36.74 2.72 8.08
CA ILE A 73 -37.25 1.87 6.99
C ILE A 73 -36.72 0.44 7.10
N GLU A 74 -35.46 0.26 7.45
CA GLU A 74 -34.80 -1.04 7.61
C GLU A 74 -35.12 -1.71 8.95
N ASP A 75 -35.13 -3.05 8.96
CA ASP A 75 -35.12 -3.83 10.19
C ASP A 75 -33.72 -3.87 10.84
N VAL A 76 -33.67 -4.24 12.13
CA VAL A 76 -32.41 -4.30 12.88
C VAL A 76 -31.41 -5.26 12.23
N VAL A 77 -31.85 -6.38 11.67
CA VAL A 77 -30.97 -7.35 10.98
C VAL A 77 -30.26 -6.71 9.79
N THR A 78 -31.00 -5.97 8.96
CA THR A 78 -30.43 -5.26 7.79
C THR A 78 -29.47 -4.18 8.24
N ILE A 79 -29.81 -3.42 9.29
CA ILE A 79 -28.93 -2.40 9.87
C ILE A 79 -27.63 -3.05 10.36
N LEU A 80 -27.69 -4.14 11.12
CA LEU A 80 -26.50 -4.87 11.59
C LEU A 80 -25.65 -5.36 10.41
N ASN A 81 -26.27 -5.90 9.36
CA ASN A 81 -25.57 -6.37 8.16
C ASN A 81 -24.89 -5.23 7.38
N ASN A 82 -25.46 -4.02 7.40
CA ASN A 82 -24.83 -2.85 6.80
C ASN A 82 -23.70 -2.32 7.70
N LEU A 83 -23.90 -2.25 9.01
CA LEU A 83 -22.92 -1.76 9.98
C LEU A 83 -21.66 -2.63 10.02
N LYS A 84 -21.77 -3.97 9.90
CA LYS A 84 -20.58 -4.83 9.85
C LYS A 84 -19.71 -4.63 8.60
N ARG A 85 -20.26 -4.02 7.55
CA ARG A 85 -19.54 -3.70 6.30
C ARG A 85 -18.80 -2.36 6.37
N VAL A 86 -18.99 -1.58 7.44
CA VAL A 86 -18.23 -0.34 7.66
C VAL A 86 -16.76 -0.72 7.89
N ARG A 87 -15.88 -0.14 7.08
CA ARG A 87 -14.44 -0.38 7.15
C ARG A 87 -13.73 0.82 7.76
N PHE A 88 -12.79 0.53 8.65
CA PHE A 88 -11.93 1.52 9.31
C PHE A 88 -10.49 1.33 8.84
N PHE A 89 -9.76 2.42 8.74
CA PHE A 89 -8.34 2.38 8.42
C PHE A 89 -7.59 1.83 9.64
N TYR A 90 -6.82 0.77 9.41
CA TYR A 90 -6.02 0.14 10.45
C TYR A 90 -4.72 0.91 10.62
N ASP A 91 -4.52 1.46 11.81
CA ASP A 91 -3.27 2.08 12.23
C ASP A 91 -2.69 1.30 13.41
N PRO A 92 -1.59 0.55 13.23
CA PRO A 92 -0.97 -0.22 14.31
C PRO A 92 -0.62 0.60 15.55
N ALA A 93 -0.43 1.93 15.43
CA ALA A 93 -0.14 2.80 16.57
C ALA A 93 -1.37 3.10 17.43
N LEU A 94 -2.58 2.85 16.93
CA LEU A 94 -3.84 3.08 17.64
C LEU A 94 -4.37 1.83 18.32
N PHE A 95 -3.97 0.64 17.88
CA PHE A 95 -4.47 -0.64 18.39
C PHE A 95 -3.41 -1.36 19.22
N ASP A 96 -3.49 -1.23 20.55
CA ASP A 96 -2.78 -2.11 21.50
C ASP A 96 -3.53 -3.46 21.68
N GLU A 97 -2.89 -4.45 22.31
CA GLU A 97 -3.52 -5.74 22.59
C GLU A 97 -4.86 -5.59 23.34
N ASN A 98 -5.93 -6.11 22.75
CA ASN A 98 -7.31 -6.10 23.28
C ASN A 98 -7.93 -4.70 23.45
N GLN A 99 -7.40 -3.68 22.78
CA GLN A 99 -8.00 -2.36 22.81
C GLN A 99 -9.30 -2.33 21.98
N ILE A 100 -10.36 -1.82 22.60
CA ILE A 100 -11.67 -1.66 21.96
C ILE A 100 -11.86 -0.20 21.60
N HIS A 101 -12.09 0.05 20.33
CA HIS A 101 -12.41 1.38 19.81
C HIS A 101 -13.90 1.56 19.61
N ARG A 102 -14.35 2.81 19.69
CA ARG A 102 -15.75 3.16 19.56
C ARG A 102 -16.00 4.14 18.42
N ALA A 103 -17.08 3.91 17.70
CA ALA A 103 -17.65 4.86 16.75
C ALA A 103 -19.16 4.92 16.94
N SER A 104 -19.78 6.08 16.76
CA SER A 104 -21.19 6.28 17.10
C SER A 104 -21.93 7.13 16.07
N PHE A 105 -23.25 6.94 16.01
CA PHE A 105 -24.17 7.82 15.33
C PHE A 105 -25.25 8.27 16.31
N ASN A 106 -25.33 9.58 16.56
CA ASN A 106 -26.19 10.16 17.59
C ASN A 106 -27.51 10.74 17.05
N GLY A 107 -28.01 10.21 15.93
CA GLY A 107 -29.34 10.58 15.41
C GLY A 107 -29.45 12.02 14.92
N GLN A 108 -28.36 12.57 14.41
CA GLN A 108 -28.19 14.01 14.12
C GLN A 108 -29.01 14.52 12.93
N LYS A 109 -29.48 13.61 12.06
CA LYS A 109 -30.21 13.94 10.83
C LYS A 109 -31.29 12.91 10.52
N ALA A 110 -32.25 13.33 9.69
CA ALA A 110 -33.23 12.47 9.02
C ALA A 110 -32.84 12.23 7.56
N GLY A 111 -33.45 11.24 6.92
CA GLY A 111 -33.15 10.73 5.58
C GLY A 111 -32.11 9.61 5.61
N GLN A 112 -31.42 9.44 4.48
CA GLN A 112 -30.42 8.40 4.29
C GLN A 112 -29.19 8.63 5.16
N ILE A 113 -28.86 7.62 5.96
CA ILE A 113 -27.68 7.54 6.81
C ILE A 113 -26.63 6.70 6.10
N TYR A 114 -25.42 7.26 6.02
CA TYR A 114 -24.26 6.65 5.39
C TYR A 114 -23.13 6.50 6.42
N ALA A 115 -22.14 5.68 6.11
CA ALA A 115 -20.99 5.49 6.98
C ALA A 115 -20.25 6.81 7.30
N ARG A 116 -20.23 7.78 6.37
CA ARG A 116 -19.69 9.13 6.61
C ARG A 116 -20.32 9.91 7.77
N ASP A 117 -21.53 9.54 8.19
CA ASP A 117 -22.24 10.22 9.28
C ASP A 117 -21.84 9.68 10.67
N ILE A 118 -21.07 8.58 10.70
CA ILE A 118 -20.56 7.97 11.92
C ILE A 118 -19.36 8.77 12.42
N VAL A 119 -19.35 9.07 13.72
CA VAL A 119 -18.27 9.77 14.41
C VAL A 119 -17.40 8.74 15.13
N SER A 120 -16.09 8.71 14.85
CA SER A 120 -15.16 7.89 15.62
C SER A 120 -14.61 8.66 16.81
N ASP A 121 -14.86 8.15 18.02
CA ASP A 121 -14.34 8.73 19.26
C ASP A 121 -12.83 8.50 19.41
N SER A 122 -12.34 7.42 18.78
CA SER A 122 -10.93 7.02 18.83
C SER A 122 -10.06 7.60 17.72
N GLY A 123 -10.62 8.44 16.85
CA GLY A 123 -9.90 8.99 15.70
C GLY A 123 -9.71 8.00 14.54
N LEU A 124 -10.40 6.85 14.55
CA LEU A 124 -10.37 5.92 13.43
C LEU A 124 -11.02 6.54 12.20
N LYS A 125 -10.34 6.41 11.06
CA LYS A 125 -10.84 6.94 9.78
C LYS A 125 -11.71 5.90 9.08
N ILE A 126 -12.87 6.32 8.62
CA ILE A 126 -13.77 5.47 7.83
C ILE A 126 -13.27 5.44 6.39
N VAL A 127 -13.17 4.24 5.82
CA VAL A 127 -12.61 3.98 4.50
C VAL A 127 -13.67 4.04 3.40
N ASN A 128 -14.88 3.59 3.69
CA ASN A 128 -15.99 3.50 2.74
C ASN A 128 -17.16 4.44 3.13
N PRO A 129 -16.97 5.78 3.04
CA PRO A 129 -17.95 6.77 3.49
C PRO A 129 -19.29 6.74 2.74
N ASP A 130 -19.32 6.16 1.54
CA ASP A 130 -20.52 6.02 0.70
C ASP A 130 -21.37 4.78 1.02
N LEU A 131 -20.97 3.97 2.00
CA LEU A 131 -21.74 2.81 2.40
C LEU A 131 -23.07 3.26 3.05
N TYR A 132 -24.17 2.86 2.42
CA TYR A 132 -25.52 3.05 2.94
C TYR A 132 -25.75 2.21 4.19
N ILE A 133 -26.35 2.81 5.22
CA ILE A 133 -26.68 2.14 6.49
C ILE A 133 -28.19 1.94 6.64
N ALA A 134 -28.95 3.02 6.61
CA ALA A 134 -30.40 3.02 6.83
C ALA A 134 -31.05 4.33 6.33
N ASP A 135 -32.37 4.35 6.19
CA ASP A 135 -33.17 5.55 5.94
C ASP A 135 -34.11 5.82 7.12
N VAL A 136 -34.05 7.05 7.62
CA VAL A 136 -34.65 7.43 8.89
C VAL A 136 -35.64 8.58 8.66
N SER A 137 -36.91 8.36 9.00
CA SER A 137 -37.99 9.32 8.76
C SER A 137 -37.96 10.54 9.69
N ARG A 138 -37.39 10.42 10.90
CA ARG A 138 -37.30 11.51 11.88
C ARG A 138 -35.91 11.59 12.51
N VAL A 139 -35.45 12.80 12.81
CA VAL A 139 -34.24 13.03 13.61
C VAL A 139 -34.37 12.27 14.93
N ASN A 140 -33.27 11.73 15.45
CA ASN A 140 -33.20 10.99 16.71
C ASN A 140 -33.85 9.59 16.71
N SER A 141 -34.40 9.10 15.58
CA SER A 141 -35.01 7.77 15.50
C SER A 141 -34.00 6.61 15.42
N LEU A 142 -32.78 6.88 14.98
CA LEU A 142 -31.69 5.89 14.98
C LEU A 142 -30.50 6.43 15.77
N LYS A 143 -30.04 5.67 16.76
CA LYS A 143 -28.76 5.89 17.44
C LYS A 143 -28.07 4.56 17.68
N PHE A 144 -26.77 4.53 17.44
CA PHE A 144 -26.00 3.32 17.66
C PHE A 144 -24.54 3.63 18.00
N GLU A 145 -23.91 2.65 18.63
CA GLU A 145 -22.47 2.56 18.87
C GLU A 145 -21.93 1.27 18.25
N LEU A 146 -20.74 1.39 17.66
CA LEU A 146 -19.95 0.31 17.10
C LEU A 146 -18.76 0.06 18.01
N PHE A 147 -18.52 -1.20 18.34
CA PHE A 147 -17.34 -1.66 19.04
C PHE A 147 -16.43 -2.37 18.06
N ILE A 148 -15.21 -1.84 17.95
CA ILE A 148 -14.23 -2.20 16.93
C ILE A 148 -13.01 -2.78 17.65
N THR A 149 -12.48 -3.86 17.12
CA THR A 149 -11.24 -4.49 17.61
C THR A 149 -10.33 -4.82 16.44
N SER A 150 -9.05 -5.04 16.73
CA SER A 150 -8.09 -5.58 15.76
C SER A 150 -8.09 -7.11 15.78
N GLY A 151 -7.88 -7.73 14.62
CA GLY A 151 -7.85 -9.18 14.50
C GLY A 151 -7.29 -9.65 13.17
N LYS A 152 -7.41 -10.95 12.91
CA LYS A 152 -6.96 -11.60 11.67
C LYS A 152 -8.04 -12.56 11.18
N GLY A 153 -8.18 -12.65 9.86
CA GLY A 153 -9.12 -13.58 9.23
C GLY A 153 -10.58 -13.26 9.59
N PHE A 154 -11.31 -14.26 10.04
CA PHE A 154 -12.74 -14.16 10.30
C PHE A 154 -13.07 -14.67 11.71
N SER A 155 -13.87 -13.90 12.44
CA SER A 155 -14.48 -14.31 13.71
C SER A 155 -15.98 -14.45 13.52
N ASP A 156 -16.51 -15.61 13.87
CA ASP A 156 -17.94 -15.89 13.76
C ASP A 156 -18.75 -15.25 14.90
N PHE A 157 -20.06 -15.27 14.74
CA PHE A 157 -21.00 -14.72 15.71
C PHE A 157 -20.85 -15.36 17.10
N GLU A 158 -20.67 -16.68 17.20
CA GLU A 158 -20.59 -17.37 18.49
C GLU A 158 -19.31 -17.02 19.26
N THR A 159 -18.18 -16.87 18.55
CA THR A 159 -16.92 -16.41 19.13
C THR A 159 -17.06 -14.98 19.63
N ASN A 160 -17.61 -14.08 18.80
CA ASN A 160 -17.81 -12.69 19.19
C ASN A 160 -18.84 -12.53 20.30
N LYS A 161 -19.88 -13.38 20.36
CA LYS A 161 -20.86 -13.38 21.45
C LYS A 161 -20.22 -13.72 22.80
N LYS A 162 -19.32 -14.71 22.83
CA LYS A 162 -18.53 -15.02 24.04
C LYS A 162 -17.65 -13.84 24.42
N PHE A 163 -16.92 -13.29 23.46
CA PHE A 163 -16.05 -12.14 23.69
C PHE A 163 -16.81 -10.93 24.23
N VAL A 164 -17.96 -10.57 23.63
CA VAL A 164 -18.85 -9.50 24.12
C VAL A 164 -19.28 -9.74 25.56
N ASN A 165 -19.63 -10.97 25.94
CA ASN A 165 -20.01 -11.28 27.33
C ASN A 165 -18.83 -11.14 28.31
N GLU A 166 -17.61 -11.45 27.87
CA GLU A 166 -16.39 -11.29 28.69
C GLU A 166 -16.06 -9.81 28.91
N VAL A 167 -16.20 -8.98 27.88
CA VAL A 167 -15.87 -7.55 27.94
C VAL A 167 -17.06 -6.64 28.25
N LEU A 168 -18.25 -7.19 28.51
CA LEU A 168 -19.49 -6.41 28.64
C LEU A 168 -19.39 -5.27 29.66
N LEU A 169 -18.69 -5.50 30.76
CA LEU A 169 -18.49 -4.51 31.82
C LEU A 169 -17.56 -3.35 31.43
N SER A 170 -16.67 -3.55 30.45
CA SER A 170 -15.78 -2.51 29.93
C SER A 170 -16.35 -1.78 28.72
N LEU A 171 -17.47 -2.25 28.15
CA LEU A 171 -18.20 -1.57 27.07
C LEU A 171 -19.02 -0.39 27.64
N GLU A 172 -18.34 0.65 28.11
CA GLU A 172 -18.97 1.87 28.61
C GLU A 172 -19.79 2.55 27.50
N SER A 173 -21.09 2.71 27.75
CA SER A 173 -22.05 3.24 26.79
C SER A 173 -23.23 3.89 27.50
N ASN A 174 -23.59 5.11 27.07
CA ASN A 174 -24.73 5.85 27.59
C ASN A 174 -26.05 5.54 26.86
N LEU A 175 -25.99 4.71 25.81
CA LEU A 175 -27.17 4.26 25.08
C LEU A 175 -27.93 3.22 25.89
N ASP A 176 -29.25 3.25 25.82
CA ASP A 176 -30.11 2.16 26.23
C ASP A 176 -30.04 1.01 25.21
N GLY A 177 -30.40 -0.20 25.64
CA GLY A 177 -30.32 -1.41 24.80
C GLY A 177 -29.18 -2.36 25.18
N THR A 178 -29.07 -3.45 24.43
CA THR A 178 -28.06 -4.50 24.63
C THR A 178 -26.99 -4.45 23.53
N VAL A 179 -25.79 -4.96 23.84
CA VAL A 179 -24.74 -5.13 22.83
C VAL A 179 -25.06 -6.39 22.04
N LEU A 180 -25.26 -6.23 20.73
CA LEU A 180 -25.50 -7.30 19.77
C LEU A 180 -24.17 -7.68 19.13
N ALA A 181 -23.76 -8.94 19.27
CA ALA A 181 -22.57 -9.45 18.59
C ALA A 181 -22.85 -9.57 17.08
N VAL A 182 -21.84 -9.29 16.26
CA VAL A 182 -21.88 -9.48 14.80
C VAL A 182 -20.67 -10.29 14.37
N ASP A 183 -20.73 -10.95 13.22
CA ASP A 183 -19.56 -11.56 12.60
C ASP A 183 -18.55 -10.48 12.18
N SER A 184 -17.26 -10.77 12.36
CA SER A 184 -16.17 -9.84 12.05
C SER A 184 -15.27 -10.41 10.96
N ASP A 185 -15.19 -9.69 9.86
CA ASP A 185 -14.21 -9.96 8.81
C ASP A 185 -13.05 -8.96 8.92
N PHE A 186 -11.90 -9.45 9.37
CA PHE A 186 -10.65 -8.70 9.52
C PHE A 186 -9.77 -8.79 8.27
N SER A 187 -10.26 -9.33 7.15
CA SER A 187 -9.46 -9.55 5.95
C SER A 187 -9.44 -8.29 5.07
N PRO A 188 -8.31 -7.57 4.96
CA PRO A 188 -8.29 -6.31 4.22
C PRO A 188 -7.98 -6.49 2.73
N VAL A 189 -7.53 -7.68 2.32
CA VAL A 189 -7.11 -7.99 0.95
C VAL A 189 -8.29 -8.59 0.18
N LEU A 190 -8.75 -7.87 -0.86
CA LEU A 190 -9.85 -8.31 -1.73
C LEU A 190 -9.38 -9.32 -2.78
N SER A 191 -8.18 -9.09 -3.33
CA SER A 191 -7.60 -9.98 -4.34
C SER A 191 -6.08 -9.93 -4.33
N ALA A 192 -5.46 -11.09 -4.51
CA ALA A 192 -4.03 -11.25 -4.73
C ALA A 192 -3.81 -12.27 -5.85
N ASN A 193 -3.12 -11.86 -6.91
CA ASN A 193 -2.81 -12.68 -8.08
C ASN A 193 -1.30 -12.65 -8.34
N TYR A 194 -0.78 -13.71 -8.94
CA TYR A 194 0.60 -13.75 -9.37
C TYR A 194 0.76 -14.54 -10.66
N GLN A 195 1.82 -14.24 -11.39
CA GLN A 195 2.23 -14.95 -12.59
C GLN A 195 3.74 -15.16 -12.56
N SER A 196 4.19 -16.40 -12.75
CA SER A 196 5.59 -16.71 -13.03
C SER A 196 5.78 -16.92 -14.53
N VAL A 197 6.74 -16.22 -15.13
CA VAL A 197 7.05 -16.31 -16.57
C VAL A 197 8.56 -16.45 -16.75
N GLU A 198 8.99 -17.31 -17.67
CA GLU A 198 10.39 -17.41 -18.06
C GLU A 198 10.87 -16.10 -18.73
N ILE A 199 12.03 -15.58 -18.32
CA ILE A 199 12.56 -14.30 -18.80
C ILE A 199 13.08 -14.42 -20.24
N ASN A 200 13.80 -15.51 -20.54
CA ASN A 200 14.40 -15.72 -21.85
C ASN A 200 14.45 -17.22 -22.19
N SER A 201 13.49 -17.67 -23.00
CA SER A 201 13.41 -19.06 -23.46
C SER A 201 14.56 -19.50 -24.39
N ALA A 202 15.37 -18.55 -24.89
CA ALA A 202 16.54 -18.85 -25.72
C ALA A 202 17.84 -18.99 -24.90
N SER A 203 17.79 -18.67 -23.60
CA SER A 203 18.93 -18.86 -22.70
C SER A 203 19.08 -20.33 -22.31
N PRO A 204 20.30 -20.88 -22.24
CA PRO A 204 20.52 -22.21 -21.66
C PRO A 204 20.27 -22.24 -20.14
N ILE A 205 20.25 -21.08 -19.48
CA ILE A 205 19.91 -20.91 -18.07
C ILE A 205 18.48 -20.43 -17.97
N VAL A 206 17.61 -21.23 -17.35
CA VAL A 206 16.19 -20.92 -17.15
C VAL A 206 16.04 -20.01 -15.94
N GLU A 207 15.69 -18.76 -16.19
CA GLU A 207 15.38 -17.75 -15.18
C GLU A 207 13.91 -17.32 -15.29
N GLU A 208 13.26 -17.12 -14.15
CA GLU A 208 11.86 -16.74 -14.04
C GLU A 208 11.71 -15.31 -13.52
N LYS A 209 10.62 -14.67 -13.91
CA LYS A 209 10.09 -13.41 -13.38
C LYS A 209 8.77 -13.69 -12.70
N LEU A 210 8.66 -13.30 -11.43
CA LEU A 210 7.40 -13.25 -10.70
C LEU A 210 6.79 -11.87 -10.83
N SER A 211 5.57 -11.78 -11.35
CA SER A 211 4.73 -10.58 -11.31
C SER A 211 3.59 -10.81 -10.33
N PHE A 212 3.46 -9.95 -9.32
CA PHE A 212 2.45 -10.09 -8.26
C PHE A 212 1.60 -8.83 -8.19
N SER A 213 0.28 -8.97 -8.14
CA SER A 213 -0.70 -7.89 -8.07
C SER A 213 -1.61 -8.07 -6.86
N ILE A 214 -1.85 -7.00 -6.11
CA ILE A 214 -2.68 -7.02 -4.90
C ILE A 214 -3.64 -5.82 -4.87
N LYS A 215 -4.85 -6.04 -4.36
CA LYS A 215 -5.89 -5.04 -4.15
C LYS A 215 -6.47 -5.17 -2.75
N THR A 216 -6.52 -4.08 -2.00
CA THR A 216 -7.10 -4.00 -0.65
C THR A 216 -8.44 -3.28 -0.65
N ASP A 217 -9.20 -3.40 0.43
CA ASP A 217 -10.48 -2.71 0.63
C ASP A 217 -10.33 -1.26 1.14
N GLY A 218 -9.09 -0.79 1.26
CA GLY A 218 -8.73 0.54 1.74
C GLY A 218 -8.42 0.62 3.24
N SER A 219 -8.63 -0.44 4.02
CA SER A 219 -8.27 -0.48 5.44
C SER A 219 -6.76 -0.51 5.70
N ILE A 220 -5.98 -1.00 4.73
CA ILE A 220 -4.52 -1.00 4.73
C ILE A 220 -4.01 -0.66 3.33
N LYS A 221 -2.84 -0.02 3.24
CA LYS A 221 -2.17 0.20 1.95
C LYS A 221 -1.69 -1.12 1.38
N ALA A 222 -1.73 -1.27 0.06
CA ALA A 222 -1.39 -2.53 -0.58
C ALA A 222 0.09 -2.92 -0.37
N LYS A 223 0.99 -1.93 -0.34
CA LYS A 223 2.42 -2.12 -0.04
C LYS A 223 2.65 -2.61 1.38
N ASP A 224 1.91 -2.06 2.34
CA ASP A 224 2.04 -2.45 3.75
C ASP A 224 1.53 -3.87 3.98
N ALA A 225 0.43 -4.26 3.31
CA ALA A 225 -0.06 -5.65 3.34
C ALA A 225 0.97 -6.66 2.78
N VAL A 226 1.64 -6.32 1.66
CA VAL A 226 2.72 -7.17 1.11
C VAL A 226 3.90 -7.25 2.06
N SER A 227 4.29 -6.12 2.67
CA SER A 227 5.38 -6.06 3.65
C SER A 227 5.08 -6.92 4.89
N GLU A 228 3.89 -6.77 5.48
CA GLU A 228 3.45 -7.56 6.63
C GLU A 228 3.39 -9.05 6.28
N GLY A 229 2.79 -9.42 5.13
CA GLY A 229 2.75 -10.81 4.69
C GLY A 229 4.14 -11.43 4.47
N SER A 230 5.08 -10.65 3.94
CA SER A 230 6.47 -11.08 3.77
C SER A 230 7.18 -11.28 5.11
N LYS A 231 6.97 -10.37 6.08
CA LYS A 231 7.51 -10.50 7.44
C LYS A 231 6.97 -11.75 8.15
N ILE A 232 5.68 -12.06 7.99
CA ILE A 232 5.06 -13.26 8.55
C ILE A 232 5.71 -14.52 7.96
N LEU A 233 5.91 -14.57 6.64
CA LEU A 233 6.61 -15.68 5.99
C LEU A 233 8.03 -15.85 6.51
N LEU A 234 8.79 -14.75 6.59
CA LEU A 234 10.16 -14.77 7.12
C LEU A 234 10.19 -15.26 8.57
N ALA A 235 9.27 -14.80 9.42
CA ALA A 235 9.19 -15.24 10.81
C ALA A 235 9.01 -16.76 10.92
N HIS A 236 8.13 -17.36 10.10
CA HIS A 236 7.96 -18.82 10.08
C HIS A 236 9.19 -19.55 9.55
N LEU A 237 9.81 -19.06 8.48
CA LEU A 237 11.00 -19.69 7.90
C LEU A 237 12.22 -19.60 8.83
N ASN A 238 12.35 -18.52 9.61
CA ASN A 238 13.43 -18.37 10.60
C ASN A 238 13.40 -19.43 11.69
N ILE A 239 12.21 -19.85 12.12
CA ILE A 239 12.06 -20.94 13.11
C ILE A 239 12.63 -22.25 12.55
N LEU A 240 12.42 -22.51 11.25
CA LEU A 240 12.94 -23.70 10.58
C LEU A 240 14.44 -23.60 10.31
N ALA A 241 14.91 -22.42 9.93
CA ALA A 241 16.31 -22.19 9.59
C ALA A 241 17.20 -22.08 10.84
N ASN A 242 16.62 -21.77 12.01
CA ASN A 242 17.33 -21.49 13.27
C ASN A 242 18.46 -20.45 13.10
N VAL A 243 18.15 -19.40 12.34
CA VAL A 243 19.10 -18.33 12.01
C VAL A 243 18.90 -17.17 12.98
N GLU A 244 19.89 -16.92 13.83
CA GLU A 244 19.87 -15.78 14.77
C GLU A 244 20.02 -14.42 14.06
N ASN A 245 20.62 -14.40 12.87
CA ASN A 245 20.88 -13.17 12.13
C ASN A 245 20.66 -13.36 10.61
N ILE A 246 19.46 -12.97 10.17
CA ILE A 246 19.00 -13.07 8.77
C ILE A 246 19.93 -12.30 7.81
N ASN A 247 20.49 -11.16 8.25
CA ASN A 247 21.34 -10.34 7.41
C ASN A 247 22.65 -11.06 7.07
N LYS A 248 23.28 -11.71 8.07
CA LYS A 248 24.47 -12.54 7.84
C LYS A 248 24.17 -13.75 6.94
N PHE A 249 22.98 -14.33 7.08
CA PHE A 249 22.53 -15.44 6.25
C PHE A 249 22.34 -15.02 4.78
N SER A 250 21.81 -13.82 4.53
CA SER A 250 21.68 -13.31 3.15
C SER A 250 23.05 -13.12 2.47
N GLU A 251 24.06 -12.62 3.19
CA GLU A 251 25.41 -12.43 2.66
C GLU A 251 26.16 -13.76 2.38
N GLU A 252 25.79 -14.85 3.07
CA GLU A 252 26.37 -16.18 2.85
C GLU A 252 25.81 -16.85 1.59
N PHE A 253 24.52 -16.64 1.30
CA PHE A 253 23.80 -17.32 0.23
C PHE A 253 23.68 -16.52 -1.06
N PHE A 254 23.78 -15.19 -1.02
CA PHE A 254 23.73 -14.32 -2.20
C PHE A 254 25.08 -13.67 -2.48
N GLU A 255 25.35 -13.38 -3.75
CA GLU A 255 26.48 -12.54 -4.11
C GLU A 255 26.25 -11.12 -3.58
N PRO A 256 27.27 -10.42 -3.05
CA PRO A 256 27.08 -9.03 -2.63
C PRO A 256 26.48 -8.25 -3.80
N MET A 257 25.42 -7.47 -3.54
CA MET A 257 24.88 -6.54 -4.52
C MET A 257 26.01 -5.61 -4.95
N THR A 258 26.64 -5.90 -6.08
CA THR A 258 27.13 -4.82 -6.92
C THR A 258 25.85 -4.17 -7.41
N VAL A 259 25.40 -3.15 -6.70
CA VAL A 259 24.56 -2.12 -7.30
C VAL A 259 25.44 -1.56 -8.41
N LYS A 260 25.45 -2.23 -9.57
CA LYS A 260 25.47 -1.45 -10.79
C LYS A 260 24.17 -0.70 -10.68
N GLU A 261 24.29 0.52 -10.17
CA GLU A 261 23.38 1.56 -10.58
C GLU A 261 23.36 1.41 -12.10
N GLU A 262 22.37 0.70 -12.65
CA GLU A 262 21.82 1.19 -13.90
C GLU A 262 21.57 2.64 -13.56
N PRO A 263 22.30 3.57 -14.19
CA PRO A 263 22.21 4.95 -13.79
C PRO A 263 20.73 5.22 -13.84
N SER A 264 20.17 5.49 -12.67
CA SER A 264 18.89 6.19 -12.55
C SER A 264 18.94 7.17 -13.70
N ARG A 265 18.03 7.07 -14.67
CA ARG A 265 17.93 8.09 -15.71
C ARG A 265 17.55 9.35 -14.94
N ARG A 266 18.58 9.99 -14.38
CA ARG A 266 18.47 11.21 -13.63
C ARG A 266 17.92 12.14 -14.68
N PHE A 267 16.79 12.76 -14.37
CA PHE A 267 16.29 13.89 -15.14
C PHE A 267 17.29 15.09 -15.11
N SER A 268 18.53 14.91 -14.61
CA SER A 268 19.63 15.88 -14.61
C SER A 268 20.41 15.98 -15.92
N ASP A 269 20.24 15.04 -16.86
CA ASP A 269 21.07 15.00 -18.08
C ASP A 269 20.57 15.91 -19.20
N ALA A 270 19.48 16.65 -19.02
CA ALA A 270 18.94 17.56 -20.04
C ALA A 270 19.83 18.81 -20.17
N ILE A 271 20.07 19.29 -21.40
CA ILE A 271 20.87 20.50 -21.63
C ILE A 271 20.31 21.76 -20.94
N GLU A 272 19.02 21.75 -20.57
CA GLU A 272 18.37 22.83 -19.81
C GLU A 272 18.93 22.99 -18.38
N SER A 273 19.61 21.99 -17.81
CA SER A 273 20.21 22.10 -16.46
C SER A 273 21.54 22.87 -16.44
N LEU A 274 22.19 23.09 -17.60
CA LEU A 274 23.48 23.79 -17.71
C LEU A 274 23.40 25.33 -17.58
N ASP A 275 22.23 25.88 -17.22
CA ASP A 275 22.00 27.34 -17.04
C ASP A 275 22.60 28.18 -18.20
N LEU A 276 22.35 27.71 -19.44
CA LEU A 276 22.80 28.32 -20.68
C LEU A 276 21.82 29.41 -21.13
N SER A 277 22.32 30.40 -21.88
CA SER A 277 21.44 31.37 -22.52
C SER A 277 20.42 30.70 -23.46
N VAL A 278 19.23 31.32 -23.56
CA VAL A 278 18.13 30.87 -24.43
C VAL A 278 18.57 30.68 -25.89
N ARG A 279 19.58 31.43 -26.35
CA ARG A 279 20.14 31.27 -27.70
C ARG A 279 20.96 29.99 -27.84
N SER A 280 21.81 29.69 -26.87
CA SER A 280 22.65 28.50 -26.83
C SER A 280 21.81 27.21 -26.73
N ILE A 281 20.78 27.19 -25.87
CA ILE A 281 19.84 26.05 -25.76
C ILE A 281 19.10 25.79 -27.08
N ASN A 282 18.57 26.84 -27.70
CA ASN A 282 17.80 26.69 -28.94
C ASN A 282 18.68 26.28 -30.13
N ALA A 283 19.95 26.71 -30.17
CA ALA A 283 20.89 26.28 -31.20
C ALA A 283 21.23 24.79 -31.04
N LEU A 284 21.50 24.32 -29.81
CA LEU A 284 21.77 22.92 -29.50
C LEU A 284 20.59 22.00 -29.85
N ARG A 285 19.35 22.40 -29.48
CA ARG A 285 18.13 21.63 -29.83
C ARG A 285 17.91 21.51 -31.34
N ARG A 286 18.18 22.57 -32.11
CA ARG A 286 18.08 22.53 -33.59
C ARG A 286 19.12 21.63 -34.22
N ALA A 287 20.27 21.47 -33.57
CA ALA A 287 21.32 20.53 -33.95
C ALA A 287 21.10 19.12 -33.39
N HIS A 288 19.93 18.86 -32.80
CA HIS A 288 19.51 17.57 -32.22
C HIS A 288 20.33 17.11 -31.00
N TYR A 289 20.96 18.05 -30.30
CA TYR A 289 21.55 17.79 -28.98
C TYR A 289 20.54 18.12 -27.90
N TYR A 290 20.17 17.12 -27.10
CA TYR A 290 19.15 17.26 -26.05
C TYR A 290 19.69 16.90 -24.66
N LYS A 291 20.84 16.22 -24.59
CA LYS A 291 21.47 15.84 -23.33
C LYS A 291 22.89 16.38 -23.19
N ILE A 292 23.32 16.57 -21.94
CA ILE A 292 24.70 16.96 -21.60
C ILE A 292 25.69 15.94 -22.15
N SER A 293 25.35 14.64 -22.08
CA SER A 293 26.16 13.55 -22.65
C SER A 293 26.43 13.71 -24.14
N ASP A 294 25.51 14.33 -24.89
CA ASP A 294 25.63 14.46 -26.33
C ASP A 294 26.65 15.54 -26.72
N ILE A 295 26.91 16.49 -25.83
CA ILE A 295 27.83 17.63 -26.05
C ILE A 295 29.14 17.49 -25.25
N GLU A 296 29.23 16.53 -24.33
CA GLU A 296 30.38 16.35 -23.44
C GLU A 296 31.70 16.04 -24.18
N ASN A 297 31.58 15.36 -25.33
CA ASN A 297 32.70 14.87 -26.15
C ASN A 297 32.94 15.73 -27.41
N LEU A 298 32.21 16.83 -27.58
CA LEU A 298 32.39 17.73 -28.72
C LEU A 298 33.57 18.68 -28.47
N THR A 299 34.35 18.93 -29.52
CA THR A 299 35.45 19.89 -29.48
C THR A 299 34.96 21.32 -29.78
N GLN A 300 35.79 22.32 -29.49
CA GLN A 300 35.46 23.72 -29.80
C GLN A 300 35.12 23.91 -31.29
N ASP A 301 35.86 23.26 -32.18
CA ASP A 301 35.63 23.31 -33.63
C ASP A 301 34.27 22.69 -34.01
N ASP A 302 33.84 21.63 -33.31
CA ASP A 302 32.53 21.01 -33.54
C ASP A 302 31.37 21.95 -33.16
N PHE A 303 31.54 22.72 -32.07
CA PHE A 303 30.56 23.73 -31.66
C PHE A 303 30.50 24.91 -32.65
N GLU A 304 31.64 25.34 -33.21
CA GLU A 304 31.68 26.40 -34.22
C GLU A 304 30.99 26.01 -35.54
N ASN A 305 30.92 24.70 -35.84
CA ASN A 305 30.21 24.18 -37.00
C ASN A 305 28.68 24.12 -36.83
N ILE A 306 28.15 24.34 -35.62
CA ILE A 306 26.70 24.33 -35.36
C ILE A 306 26.06 25.64 -35.86
N LYS A 307 25.07 25.50 -36.74
CA LYS A 307 24.36 26.62 -37.35
C LYS A 307 23.68 27.50 -36.30
N ASN A 308 24.02 28.79 -36.28
CA ASN A 308 23.56 29.82 -35.34
C ASN A 308 24.19 29.77 -33.94
N LEU A 309 25.33 29.09 -33.76
CA LEU A 309 26.17 29.24 -32.59
C LEU A 309 27.21 30.34 -32.86
N GLY A 310 27.22 31.42 -32.07
CA GLY A 310 28.22 32.47 -32.17
C GLY A 310 29.39 32.21 -31.22
N ARG A 311 30.56 32.85 -31.44
CA ARG A 311 31.75 32.71 -30.58
C ARG A 311 31.48 32.89 -29.08
N LYS A 312 30.58 33.82 -28.73
CA LYS A 312 30.17 34.04 -27.32
C LYS A 312 29.35 32.88 -26.74
N SER A 313 28.49 32.24 -27.54
CA SER A 313 27.70 31.08 -27.13
C SER A 313 28.55 29.81 -27.02
N VAL A 314 29.55 29.66 -27.90
CA VAL A 314 30.53 28.56 -27.81
C VAL A 314 31.31 28.66 -26.50
N GLN A 315 31.83 29.85 -26.18
CA GLN A 315 32.57 30.08 -24.94
C GLN A 315 31.71 29.80 -23.69
N GLU A 316 30.46 30.27 -23.70
CA GLU A 316 29.47 30.04 -22.63
C GLU A 316 29.22 28.55 -22.39
N ILE A 317 29.04 27.76 -23.47
CA ILE A 317 28.81 26.32 -23.38
C ILE A 317 30.04 25.61 -22.79
N ILE A 318 31.25 25.95 -23.24
CA ILE A 318 32.49 25.34 -22.76
C ILE A 318 32.69 25.64 -21.27
N GLU A 319 32.52 26.89 -20.85
CA GLU A 319 32.69 27.31 -19.46
C GLU A 319 31.71 26.60 -18.52
N LYS A 320 30.42 26.52 -18.89
CA LYS A 320 29.40 25.83 -18.10
C LYS A 320 29.60 24.31 -18.08
N LEU A 321 30.07 23.71 -19.19
CA LEU A 321 30.43 22.28 -19.23
C LEU A 321 31.64 21.96 -18.36
N GLU A 322 32.64 22.84 -18.30
CA GLU A 322 33.81 22.66 -17.40
C GLU A 322 33.40 22.73 -15.93
N ILE A 323 32.53 23.69 -15.56
CA ILE A 323 31.98 23.80 -14.20
C ILE A 323 31.24 22.51 -13.82
N TYR A 324 30.35 22.03 -14.70
CA TYR A 324 29.61 20.78 -14.49
C TYR A 324 30.52 19.55 -14.34
N LYS A 325 31.57 19.44 -15.17
CA LYS A 325 32.57 18.37 -15.07
C LYS A 325 33.39 18.41 -13.77
N ASN A 326 33.64 19.61 -13.23
CA ASN A 326 34.38 19.77 -11.98
C ASN A 326 33.52 19.46 -10.75
N GLU A 327 32.23 19.81 -10.77
CA GLU A 327 31.26 19.44 -9.73
C GLU A 327 31.12 17.91 -9.61
N GLN A 328 31.03 17.21 -10.75
CA GLN A 328 30.98 15.74 -10.81
C GLN A 328 32.26 15.04 -10.30
N LYS A 329 33.42 15.73 -10.34
CA LYS A 329 34.70 15.19 -9.82
C LYS A 329 34.93 15.47 -8.33
N GLY A 330 34.21 16.41 -7.74
CA GLY A 330 34.31 16.77 -6.32
C GLY A 330 33.50 15.87 -5.38
N GLU A 331 32.58 15.06 -5.92
CA GLU A 331 31.72 14.14 -5.16
C GLU A 331 32.18 12.67 -5.16
N ASN A 332 33.37 12.36 -5.72
CA ASN A 332 33.96 11.01 -5.71
C ASN A 332 35.12 10.85 -4.72
#